data_AF-A0A0D2TYF7-F1
#
_entry.id   AF-A0A0D2TYF7-F1
#
_cell.length_a   1.000
_cell.length_b   1.000
_cell.length_c   1.000
_cell.angle_alpha   90.00
_cell.angle_beta   90.00
_cell.angle_gamma   90.00
#
_symmetry.space_group_name_H-M   'P 1'
#
loop_
_entity.id
_entity.type
_entity.pdbx_description
1 polymer ?
#
loop_
_entity_poly.entity_id
_entity_poly.type
_entity_poly.pdbx_seq_one_letter_code
_entity_poly.pdbx_strand_id
1 'polypeptide(L)'
;MVILPRKSGFPMALITNFITRTTLTGSWVPRLLAFPSRTLLVDALVTLFPRKITSSPLMMIALYVAKDPSGKEINALEQHIKNLLTPSTTHFFNTLYDPYREGADFVRGYPFSLREGVPTAVSHGLWLNIPDYDAPTQLVKPLERNTRYVDAVMTVPKGTLFPMCGMNLAFDRELIRPAMYFGLIGDGQPIGRYDDMWAGWCMKVKCDHLGLGVKTGLPYIWHSKASNPFVNLKKEYKGIFWQEKAIPFFQSVSLPKEGSSVEKCYLALAGEVKSKLGEVDPYFIKLADAMVTWIEAWNMVNSPGEKPAMTSLPNATSKK
;
A
#
# COMPACT_ATOMS: atom_id res chain seq x y z
N MET A 1 -22.14 0.00 -33.97
CA MET A 1 -23.38 0.23 -33.19
C MET A 1 -23.87 -1.13 -32.69
N VAL A 2 -23.45 -1.51 -31.48
CA VAL A 2 -24.06 -2.58 -30.68
C VAL A 2 -24.23 -1.94 -29.32
N ILE A 3 -25.48 -1.68 -28.97
CA ILE A 3 -25.91 -1.02 -27.75
C ILE A 3 -26.18 -2.14 -26.74
N LEU A 4 -25.46 -2.15 -25.62
CA LEU A 4 -25.82 -2.94 -24.44
C LEU A 4 -26.33 -1.98 -23.35
N PRO A 5 -27.44 -2.31 -22.67
CA PRO A 5 -28.16 -1.38 -21.81
C PRO A 5 -27.44 -1.13 -20.49
N ARG A 6 -27.43 0.14 -20.07
CA ARG A 6 -27.07 0.59 -18.72
C ARG A 6 -27.91 -0.14 -17.66
N LYS A 7 -27.24 -0.74 -16.68
CA LYS A 7 -27.77 -0.88 -15.31
C LYS A 7 -26.78 -0.29 -14.32
N SER A 8 -27.31 0.64 -13.52
CA SER A 8 -26.77 1.28 -12.31
C SER A 8 -25.43 2.02 -12.44
N GLY A 9 -25.50 3.33 -12.25
CA GLY A 9 -24.39 4.27 -12.33
C GLY A 9 -23.31 4.05 -11.29
N PHE A 10 -22.07 4.17 -11.75
CA PHE A 10 -20.90 4.52 -10.97
C PHE A 10 -20.27 5.74 -11.65
N PRO A 11 -20.26 6.93 -11.04
CA PRO A 11 -19.36 7.98 -11.48
C PRO A 11 -17.93 7.59 -11.03
N MET A 12 -17.12 7.08 -11.96
CA MET A 12 -15.67 7.00 -11.81
C MET A 12 -15.09 8.40 -12.05
N ALA A 13 -14.50 9.00 -11.01
CA ALA A 13 -13.74 10.23 -11.12
C ALA A 13 -12.27 9.93 -10.79
N LEU A 14 -11.42 10.14 -11.79
CA LEU A 14 -9.97 9.99 -11.77
C LEU A 14 -9.36 11.27 -11.15
N ILE A 15 -8.56 11.15 -10.09
CA ILE A 15 -7.74 12.28 -9.63
C ILE A 15 -6.49 12.31 -10.50
N THR A 16 -6.53 13.11 -11.57
CA THR A 16 -5.33 13.61 -12.22
C THR A 16 -4.86 14.85 -11.47
N ASN A 17 -3.62 14.87 -10.96
CA ASN A 17 -2.94 16.12 -10.66
C ASN A 17 -2.75 16.89 -11.98
N PHE A 18 -3.68 17.79 -12.30
CA PHE A 18 -3.49 18.76 -13.37
C PHE A 18 -2.51 19.83 -12.87
N ILE A 19 -1.28 19.83 -13.38
CA ILE A 19 -0.45 21.03 -13.39
C ILE A 19 -0.89 21.84 -14.62
N THR A 20 -1.94 22.65 -14.46
CA THR A 20 -2.22 23.70 -15.44
C THR A 20 -1.23 24.84 -15.19
N ARG A 21 -0.39 25.14 -16.20
CA ARG A 21 0.35 26.40 -16.28
C ARG A 21 -0.64 27.55 -16.16
N THR A 22 -0.56 28.31 -15.07
CA THR A 22 -0.99 29.71 -15.06
C THR A 22 -0.01 30.51 -14.22
N THR A 23 0.36 31.64 -14.78
CA THR A 23 1.39 32.60 -14.41
C THR A 23 1.28 33.18 -13.00
N LEU A 24 2.46 33.41 -12.41
CA LEU A 24 2.84 34.48 -11.48
C LEU A 24 2.09 34.58 -10.13
N THR A 25 2.91 34.51 -9.07
CA THR A 25 2.73 34.91 -7.66
C THR A 25 1.90 34.00 -6.71
N GLY A 26 2.56 33.60 -5.60
CA GLY A 26 1.92 33.49 -4.28
C GLY A 26 1.41 32.13 -3.79
N SER A 27 2.18 31.50 -2.89
CA SER A 27 1.79 30.47 -1.90
C SER A 27 1.25 29.11 -2.40
N TRP A 28 1.91 28.04 -1.95
CA TRP A 28 1.55 26.65 -2.23
C TRP A 28 0.66 26.11 -1.10
N VAL A 29 -0.63 25.90 -1.38
CA VAL A 29 -1.54 25.15 -0.51
C VAL A 29 -2.19 24.05 -1.35
N PRO A 30 -1.98 22.76 -1.04
CA PRO A 30 -2.68 21.67 -1.73
C PRO A 30 -4.18 21.74 -1.41
N ARG A 31 -5.04 21.96 -2.41
CA ARG A 31 -6.48 21.72 -2.28
C ARG A 31 -6.77 20.28 -2.72
N LEU A 32 -7.16 19.43 -1.77
CA LEU A 32 -7.78 18.13 -2.07
C LEU A 32 -9.22 18.36 -2.53
N LEU A 33 -9.52 18.01 -3.78
CA LEU A 33 -10.90 17.86 -4.26
C LEU A 33 -11.30 16.39 -4.08
N ALA A 34 -12.25 16.12 -3.17
CA ALA A 34 -12.80 14.79 -2.92
C ALA A 34 -13.88 14.45 -3.94
N PHE A 35 -13.81 13.25 -4.54
CA PHE A 35 -14.87 12.66 -5.35
C PHE A 35 -15.30 11.30 -4.77
N PRO A 36 -16.57 10.88 -4.92
CA PRO A 36 -17.11 9.69 -4.27
C PRO A 36 -16.78 8.43 -5.08
N SER A 37 -15.67 7.76 -4.76
CA SER A 37 -15.46 6.36 -5.16
C SER A 37 -14.87 5.56 -4.00
N ARG A 38 -15.28 4.29 -3.85
CA ARG A 38 -14.90 3.40 -2.73
C ARG A 38 -13.49 2.80 -2.88
N THR A 39 -12.84 3.00 -4.02
CA THR A 39 -11.53 2.41 -4.35
C THR A 39 -10.55 3.52 -4.70
N LEU A 40 -9.48 3.66 -3.92
CA LEU A 40 -8.36 4.56 -4.24
C LEU A 40 -7.24 3.72 -4.86
N LEU A 41 -6.86 4.03 -6.09
CA LEU A 41 -5.59 3.59 -6.65
C LEU A 41 -4.52 4.63 -6.37
N VAL A 42 -3.34 4.17 -5.96
CA VAL A 42 -2.11 4.96 -6.11
C VAL A 42 -1.61 4.66 -7.52
N ASP A 43 -2.01 5.48 -8.47
CA ASP A 43 -1.54 5.33 -9.85
C ASP A 43 -0.14 5.92 -9.97
N ALA A 44 0.77 5.15 -10.56
CA ALA A 44 1.99 5.71 -11.11
C ALA A 44 1.63 6.49 -12.37
N LEU A 45 2.20 7.68 -12.57
CA LEU A 45 2.02 8.48 -13.78
C LEU A 45 2.36 7.69 -15.05
N VAL A 46 1.38 7.02 -15.66
CA VAL A 46 1.46 6.51 -17.04
C VAL A 46 1.09 7.65 -17.97
N THR A 47 2.09 8.40 -18.47
CA THR A 47 1.84 9.40 -19.51
C THR A 47 1.91 8.74 -20.89
N LEU A 48 0.75 8.54 -21.51
CA LEU A 48 0.62 8.29 -22.95
C LEU A 48 0.89 9.61 -23.70
N PHE A 49 2.15 9.90 -24.03
CA PHE A 49 2.45 10.91 -25.05
C PHE A 49 3.51 10.41 -26.04
N PRO A 50 3.29 10.59 -27.36
CA PRO A 50 4.29 10.30 -28.36
C PRO A 50 5.46 11.29 -28.23
N ARG A 51 6.69 10.75 -28.33
CA ARG A 51 7.97 11.48 -28.30
C ARG A 51 7.89 12.85 -28.98
N LYS A 52 7.92 13.94 -28.21
CA LYS A 52 8.52 15.20 -28.65
C LYS A 52 9.33 15.85 -27.51
N ILE A 53 10.60 16.01 -27.84
CA ILE A 53 11.71 16.74 -27.23
C ILE A 53 11.26 17.96 -26.42
N THR A 54 11.51 17.96 -25.10
CA THR A 54 11.86 19.16 -24.32
C THR A 54 12.77 18.80 -23.15
N SER A 55 13.87 19.54 -23.02
CA SER A 55 14.93 19.46 -22.03
C SER A 55 14.51 19.97 -20.65
N SER A 56 13.87 19.11 -19.86
CA SER A 56 13.70 19.29 -18.41
C SER A 56 13.67 17.89 -17.77
N PRO A 57 14.39 17.62 -16.67
CA PRO A 57 14.38 16.30 -16.05
C PRO A 57 13.08 16.13 -15.27
N LEU A 58 11.97 15.95 -15.98
CA LEU A 58 10.78 15.33 -15.44
C LEU A 58 11.17 13.89 -15.09
N MET A 59 11.26 13.61 -13.79
CA MET A 59 11.52 12.28 -13.26
C MET A 59 10.30 11.38 -13.57
N MET A 60 10.17 10.92 -14.82
CA MET A 60 9.16 9.93 -15.21
C MET A 60 9.45 8.62 -14.48
N ILE A 61 8.50 8.19 -13.65
CA ILE A 61 8.44 6.81 -13.16
C ILE A 61 7.92 5.99 -14.33
N ALA A 62 8.79 5.23 -14.98
CA ALA A 62 8.46 4.51 -16.21
C ALA A 62 7.87 3.14 -15.87
N LEU A 63 6.62 3.15 -15.40
CA LEU A 63 5.78 1.95 -15.31
C LEU A 63 4.98 1.80 -16.61
N TYR A 64 5.06 0.60 -17.18
CA TYR A 64 4.40 0.24 -18.43
C TYR A 64 3.45 -0.93 -18.23
N VAL A 65 2.54 -1.08 -19.18
CA VAL A 65 1.67 -2.25 -19.27
C VAL A 65 2.54 -3.49 -19.50
N ALA A 66 2.46 -4.43 -18.57
CA ALA A 66 3.11 -5.73 -18.71
C ALA A 66 2.33 -6.62 -19.68
N LYS A 67 2.99 -7.65 -20.19
CA LYS A 67 2.39 -8.69 -21.02
C LYS A 67 2.41 -10.03 -20.30
N ASP A 68 1.34 -10.80 -20.46
CA ASP A 68 1.29 -12.18 -20.00
C ASP A 68 2.11 -13.11 -20.93
N PRO A 69 2.27 -14.41 -20.59
CA PRO A 69 3.02 -15.36 -21.43
C PRO A 69 2.46 -15.55 -22.84
N SER A 70 1.20 -15.18 -23.11
CA SER A 70 0.60 -15.20 -24.44
C SER A 70 0.92 -13.93 -25.26
N GLY A 71 1.59 -12.95 -24.65
CA GLY A 71 1.89 -11.65 -25.24
C GLY A 71 0.75 -10.64 -25.15
N LYS A 72 -0.34 -10.98 -24.46
CA LYS A 72 -1.48 -10.08 -24.25
C LYS A 72 -1.18 -9.09 -23.14
N GLU A 73 -1.62 -7.86 -23.33
CA GLU A 73 -1.51 -6.80 -22.33
C GLU A 73 -2.30 -7.14 -21.06
N ILE A 74 -1.65 -6.96 -19.91
CA ILE A 74 -2.22 -7.20 -18.59
C ILE A 74 -3.04 -5.98 -18.18
N ASN A 75 -4.33 -6.19 -17.93
CA ASN A 75 -5.18 -5.20 -17.29
C ASN A 75 -4.98 -5.22 -15.77
N ALA A 76 -3.97 -4.49 -15.30
CA ALA A 76 -3.61 -4.47 -13.88
C ALA A 76 -4.75 -3.94 -13.00
N LEU A 77 -5.46 -2.91 -13.46
CA LEU A 77 -6.60 -2.33 -12.74
C LEU A 77 -7.71 -3.37 -12.51
N GLU A 78 -8.11 -4.08 -13.56
CA GLU A 78 -9.14 -5.12 -13.46
C GLU A 78 -8.72 -6.25 -12.52
N GLN A 79 -7.47 -6.69 -12.58
CA GLN A 79 -6.95 -7.75 -11.71
C GLN A 79 -6.89 -7.31 -10.24
N HIS A 80 -6.47 -6.08 -9.96
CA HIS A 80 -6.56 -5.50 -8.61
C HIS A 80 -8.00 -5.45 -8.10
N ILE A 81 -8.95 -5.00 -8.93
CA ILE A 81 -10.37 -4.96 -8.57
C ILE A 81 -10.88 -6.38 -8.27
N LYS A 82 -10.57 -7.37 -9.10
CA LYS A 82 -10.92 -8.78 -8.85
C LYS A 82 -10.37 -9.29 -7.52
N ASN A 83 -9.13 -8.94 -7.18
CA ASN A 83 -8.53 -9.32 -5.90
C ASN A 83 -9.24 -8.68 -4.70
N LEU A 84 -9.62 -7.40 -4.80
CA LEU A 84 -10.34 -6.69 -3.74
C LEU A 84 -11.77 -7.21 -3.56
N LEU A 85 -12.44 -7.59 -4.66
CA LEU A 85 -13.82 -8.10 -4.64
C LEU A 85 -13.94 -9.56 -4.19
N THR A 86 -12.84 -10.30 -4.11
CA THR A 86 -12.84 -11.70 -3.69
C THR A 86 -12.31 -11.85 -2.25
N PRO A 87 -12.85 -12.78 -1.44
CA PRO A 87 -12.40 -12.95 -0.06
C PRO A 87 -10.95 -13.44 0.03
N SER A 88 -10.39 -13.38 1.25
CA SER A 88 -9.05 -13.86 1.57
C SER A 88 -9.09 -14.98 2.61
N THR A 89 -8.12 -15.91 2.55
CA THR A 89 -7.98 -17.03 3.48
C THR A 89 -6.87 -16.77 4.50
N THR A 90 -7.15 -15.95 5.51
CA THR A 90 -6.11 -15.45 6.45
C THR A 90 -5.81 -16.41 7.60
N HIS A 91 -6.77 -17.24 8.00
CA HIS A 91 -6.72 -18.09 9.20
C HIS A 91 -6.23 -19.52 8.94
N PHE A 92 -6.28 -19.98 7.70
CA PHE A 92 -5.80 -21.29 7.30
C PHE A 92 -5.24 -21.17 5.88
N PHE A 93 -4.03 -21.70 5.66
CA PHE A 93 -3.35 -21.53 4.39
C PHE A 93 -3.83 -22.58 3.37
N ASN A 94 -4.44 -22.14 2.26
CA ASN A 94 -4.76 -23.03 1.15
C ASN A 94 -3.49 -23.30 0.34
N THR A 95 -3.04 -24.55 0.29
CA THR A 95 -1.72 -24.89 -0.30
C THR A 95 -1.69 -24.94 -1.82
N LEU A 96 -2.84 -24.86 -2.50
CA LEU A 96 -2.92 -24.84 -3.96
C LEU A 96 -2.72 -23.41 -4.51
N TYR A 97 -3.80 -22.65 -4.65
CA TYR A 97 -3.82 -21.25 -5.08
C TYR A 97 -4.96 -20.51 -4.35
N ASP A 98 -5.16 -19.22 -4.62
CA ASP A 98 -6.34 -18.50 -4.14
C ASP A 98 -7.65 -19.21 -4.58
N PRO A 99 -8.43 -19.79 -3.64
CA PRO A 99 -9.58 -20.64 -3.97
C PRO A 99 -10.76 -19.86 -4.58
N TYR A 100 -10.72 -18.53 -4.58
CA TYR A 100 -11.77 -17.69 -5.18
C TYR A 100 -11.50 -17.34 -6.65
N ARG A 101 -10.42 -17.86 -7.23
CA ARG A 101 -10.10 -17.71 -8.65
C ARG A 101 -10.70 -18.86 -9.46
N GLU A 102 -11.05 -18.55 -10.69
CA GLU A 102 -11.44 -19.56 -11.68
C GLU A 102 -10.34 -20.62 -11.83
N GLY A 103 -10.72 -21.89 -11.80
CA GLY A 103 -9.79 -23.02 -11.92
C GLY A 103 -9.07 -23.41 -10.61
N ALA A 104 -9.38 -22.77 -9.48
CA ALA A 104 -8.87 -23.14 -8.16
C ALA A 104 -10.01 -23.45 -7.17
N ASP A 105 -9.71 -24.20 -6.11
CA ASP A 105 -10.65 -24.53 -5.02
C ASP A 105 -9.88 -24.79 -3.71
N PHE A 106 -10.62 -24.96 -2.63
CA PHE A 106 -10.12 -25.40 -1.33
C PHE A 106 -9.65 -26.85 -1.38
N VAL A 107 -8.42 -27.09 -0.92
CA VAL A 107 -7.86 -28.44 -0.87
C VAL A 107 -8.44 -29.28 0.26
N ARG A 108 -8.29 -30.61 0.15
CA ARG A 108 -8.64 -31.56 1.22
C ARG A 108 -7.96 -31.17 2.54
N GLY A 109 -8.73 -31.11 3.61
CA GLY A 109 -8.27 -30.72 4.94
C GLY A 109 -8.49 -29.23 5.27
N TYR A 110 -8.85 -28.40 4.28
CA TYR A 110 -9.25 -27.03 4.55
C TYR A 110 -10.63 -27.00 5.26
N PRO A 111 -10.75 -26.45 6.48
CA PRO A 111 -12.00 -26.47 7.25
C PRO A 111 -13.15 -25.78 6.51
N PHE A 112 -14.31 -26.46 6.41
CA PHE A 112 -15.50 -25.91 5.75
C PHE A 112 -15.97 -24.59 6.37
N SER A 113 -15.88 -24.47 7.70
CA SER A 113 -16.25 -23.24 8.44
C SER A 113 -15.38 -22.03 8.11
N LEU A 114 -14.24 -22.20 7.43
CA LEU A 114 -13.33 -21.11 7.07
C LEU A 114 -13.34 -20.78 5.57
N ARG A 115 -14.23 -21.42 4.78
CA ARG A 115 -14.27 -21.29 3.32
C ARG A 115 -14.93 -20.00 2.80
N GLU A 116 -15.68 -19.30 3.65
CA GLU A 116 -16.22 -17.98 3.30
C GLU A 116 -15.12 -16.90 3.27
N GLY A 117 -14.02 -17.14 3.99
CA GLY A 117 -12.90 -16.22 4.09
C GLY A 117 -13.25 -14.92 4.80
N VAL A 118 -12.42 -13.91 4.57
CA VAL A 118 -12.61 -12.55 5.10
C VAL A 118 -12.54 -11.50 3.99
N PRO A 119 -13.12 -10.30 4.17
CA PRO A 119 -13.01 -9.23 3.19
C PRO A 119 -11.54 -8.88 2.88
N THR A 120 -11.21 -8.72 1.60
CA THR A 120 -9.87 -8.31 1.17
C THR A 120 -9.76 -6.80 1.16
N ALA A 121 -8.85 -6.25 1.98
CA ALA A 121 -8.67 -4.82 2.11
C ALA A 121 -7.53 -4.28 1.22
N VAL A 122 -6.55 -5.11 0.86
CA VAL A 122 -5.41 -4.70 0.01
C VAL A 122 -5.10 -5.76 -1.03
N SER A 123 -4.83 -5.30 -2.26
CA SER A 123 -4.24 -6.08 -3.34
C SER A 123 -2.88 -5.48 -3.71
N HIS A 124 -1.83 -6.25 -3.51
CA HIS A 124 -0.47 -5.93 -3.87
C HIS A 124 -0.05 -6.71 -5.13
N GLY A 125 0.45 -6.02 -6.14
CA GLY A 125 0.90 -6.63 -7.38
C GLY A 125 2.41 -6.81 -7.46
N LEU A 126 2.88 -7.55 -8.46
CA LEU A 126 4.29 -7.88 -8.69
C LEU A 126 4.86 -7.18 -9.92
N TRP A 127 6.17 -7.28 -10.10
CA TRP A 127 6.91 -6.55 -11.13
C TRP A 127 7.56 -7.50 -12.10
N LEU A 128 7.42 -7.24 -13.40
CA LEU A 128 8.27 -7.84 -14.44
C LEU A 128 9.41 -6.88 -14.80
N ASN A 129 10.44 -7.43 -15.44
CA ASN A 129 11.67 -6.74 -15.82
C ASN A 129 12.55 -6.42 -14.61
N ILE A 130 12.60 -5.19 -14.10
CA ILE A 130 13.48 -4.87 -12.96
C ILE A 130 12.74 -5.25 -11.67
N PRO A 131 13.22 -6.25 -10.89
CA PRO A 131 12.61 -6.61 -9.62
C PRO A 131 12.79 -5.49 -8.57
N ASP A 132 11.90 -5.48 -7.59
CA ASP A 132 11.97 -4.55 -6.45
C ASP A 132 12.98 -5.07 -5.41
N TYR A 133 14.26 -4.92 -5.73
CA TYR A 133 15.36 -5.26 -4.84
C TYR A 133 15.79 -4.06 -4.00
N ASP A 134 16.27 -4.36 -2.80
CA ASP A 134 17.08 -3.42 -2.04
C ASP A 134 18.35 -3.05 -2.83
N ALA A 135 18.88 -1.86 -2.55
CA ALA A 135 20.04 -1.33 -3.24
C ALA A 135 21.29 -2.24 -3.15
N PRO A 136 21.65 -2.84 -2.00
CA PRO A 136 22.71 -3.84 -1.94
C PRO A 136 22.52 -5.00 -2.93
N THR A 137 21.34 -5.61 -2.97
CA THR A 137 21.02 -6.70 -3.90
C THR A 137 21.08 -6.23 -5.35
N GLN A 138 20.59 -5.02 -5.64
CA GLN A 138 20.68 -4.43 -6.98
C GLN A 138 22.14 -4.17 -7.41
N LEU A 139 23.04 -3.81 -6.48
CA LEU A 139 24.47 -3.62 -6.77
C LEU A 139 25.14 -4.93 -7.18
N VAL A 140 24.80 -6.05 -6.53
CA VAL A 140 25.41 -7.36 -6.85
C VAL A 140 24.73 -8.08 -8.01
N LYS A 141 23.49 -7.69 -8.37
CA LYS A 141 22.72 -8.27 -9.47
C LYS A 141 22.13 -7.23 -10.46
N PRO A 142 22.95 -6.34 -11.05
CA PRO A 142 22.46 -5.21 -11.85
C PRO A 142 21.76 -5.62 -13.17
N LEU A 143 22.10 -6.80 -13.69
CA LEU A 143 21.55 -7.32 -14.94
C LEU A 143 20.37 -8.28 -14.74
N GLU A 144 20.06 -8.65 -13.50
CA GLU A 144 18.97 -9.59 -13.24
C GLU A 144 17.64 -8.97 -13.65
N ARG A 145 16.79 -9.78 -14.28
CA ARG A 145 15.44 -9.40 -14.66
C ARG A 145 14.45 -10.45 -14.23
N ASN A 146 13.33 -10.03 -13.66
CA ASN A 146 12.20 -10.90 -13.42
C ASN A 146 11.44 -11.14 -14.73
N THR A 147 11.74 -12.26 -15.38
CA THR A 147 11.02 -12.76 -16.56
C THR A 147 9.99 -13.83 -16.19
N ARG A 148 9.93 -14.22 -14.90
CA ARG A 148 9.06 -15.30 -14.43
C ARG A 148 7.68 -14.75 -14.10
N TYR A 149 6.75 -14.97 -15.02
CA TYR A 149 5.33 -14.76 -14.78
C TYR A 149 4.77 -15.97 -14.03
N VAL A 150 4.23 -15.74 -12.82
CA VAL A 150 3.52 -16.76 -12.06
C VAL A 150 2.05 -16.37 -12.02
N ASP A 151 1.20 -17.17 -12.66
CA ASP A 151 -0.25 -16.97 -12.64
C ASP A 151 -0.84 -17.41 -11.29
N ALA A 152 -0.55 -16.65 -10.24
CA ALA A 152 -1.02 -16.92 -8.90
C ALA A 152 -1.42 -15.64 -8.17
N VAL A 153 -2.45 -15.77 -7.36
CA VAL A 153 -2.78 -14.83 -6.29
C VAL A 153 -2.75 -15.64 -5.01
N MET A 154 -2.25 -15.04 -3.94
CA MET A 154 -2.17 -15.67 -2.62
C MET A 154 -2.56 -14.67 -1.54
N THR A 155 -3.27 -15.14 -0.52
CA THR A 155 -3.47 -14.35 0.70
C THR A 155 -2.18 -14.36 1.52
N VAL A 156 -1.73 -13.18 1.97
CA VAL A 156 -0.66 -13.05 2.96
C VAL A 156 -1.21 -13.53 4.32
N PRO A 157 -0.63 -14.58 4.93
CA PRO A 157 -1.19 -15.16 6.16
C PRO A 157 -1.30 -14.17 7.32
N LYS A 158 -2.26 -14.40 8.22
CA LYS A 158 -2.38 -13.62 9.45
C LYS A 158 -1.10 -13.78 10.31
N GLY A 159 -0.63 -12.68 10.88
CA GLY A 159 0.60 -12.64 11.70
C GLY A 159 1.90 -12.64 10.89
N THR A 160 1.82 -12.63 9.56
CA THR A 160 2.99 -12.53 8.67
C THR A 160 3.05 -11.16 8.02
N LEU A 161 4.21 -10.50 8.15
CA LEU A 161 4.51 -9.25 7.46
C LEU A 161 5.02 -9.53 6.05
N PHE A 162 4.98 -8.52 5.19
CA PHE A 162 5.49 -8.62 3.83
C PHE A 162 6.11 -7.28 3.40
N PRO A 163 7.09 -7.27 2.49
CA PRO A 163 7.59 -6.03 1.89
C PRO A 163 6.55 -5.55 0.87
N MET A 164 5.82 -4.49 1.21
CA MET A 164 4.82 -3.90 0.34
C MET A 164 5.48 -2.85 -0.54
N CYS A 165 5.29 -2.96 -1.85
CA CYS A 165 5.64 -1.91 -2.79
C CYS A 165 4.46 -0.96 -3.02
N GLY A 166 4.72 0.34 -2.92
CA GLY A 166 3.68 1.38 -3.10
C GLY A 166 3.23 1.62 -4.53
N MET A 167 3.96 1.11 -5.54
CA MET A 167 3.73 1.47 -6.95
C MET A 167 2.80 0.51 -7.71
N ASN A 168 2.56 -0.70 -7.19
CA ASN A 168 1.64 -1.68 -7.76
C ASN A 168 0.64 -2.13 -6.68
N LEU A 169 -0.25 -1.22 -6.30
CA LEU A 169 -1.06 -1.37 -5.09
C LEU A 169 -2.48 -0.83 -5.31
N ALA A 170 -3.46 -1.59 -4.84
CA ALA A 170 -4.83 -1.13 -4.70
C ALA A 170 -5.36 -1.50 -3.33
N PHE A 171 -6.23 -0.66 -2.76
CA PHE A 171 -6.83 -0.93 -1.46
C PHE A 171 -8.28 -0.44 -1.38
N ASP A 172 -9.05 -1.11 -0.52
CA ASP A 172 -10.37 -0.66 -0.15
C ASP A 172 -10.25 0.48 0.85
N ARG A 173 -10.73 1.66 0.43
CA ARG A 173 -10.61 2.90 1.19
C ARG A 173 -11.37 2.85 2.51
N GLU A 174 -12.53 2.21 2.53
CA GLU A 174 -13.43 2.16 3.69
C GLU A 174 -12.97 1.12 4.69
N LEU A 175 -12.31 0.06 4.23
CA LEU A 175 -11.68 -0.92 5.12
C LEU A 175 -10.37 -0.38 5.69
N ILE A 176 -9.53 0.29 4.88
CA ILE A 176 -8.20 0.73 5.31
C ILE A 176 -8.20 2.09 6.01
N ARG A 177 -9.08 3.02 5.60
CA ARG A 177 -9.24 4.36 6.19
C ARG A 177 -7.86 5.06 6.37
N PRO A 178 -7.53 5.79 7.46
CA PRO A 178 -6.25 6.50 7.51
C PRO A 178 -5.03 5.57 7.68
N ALA A 179 -5.21 4.26 7.83
CA ALA A 179 -4.10 3.34 8.07
C ALA A 179 -3.20 3.10 6.84
N MET A 180 -3.58 3.58 5.65
CA MET A 180 -2.68 3.66 4.50
C MET A 180 -1.91 4.99 4.53
N TYR A 181 -0.84 5.05 5.33
CA TYR A 181 -0.01 6.23 5.48
C TYR A 181 1.48 5.86 5.34
N PHE A 182 2.14 6.48 4.36
CA PHE A 182 3.55 6.28 4.01
C PHE A 182 4.51 7.00 4.95
N GLY A 183 3.99 7.60 6.02
CA GLY A 183 4.79 8.34 6.98
C GLY A 183 5.19 9.71 6.49
N LEU A 184 6.21 10.27 7.14
CA LEU A 184 6.81 11.54 6.72
C LEU A 184 7.73 11.27 5.53
N ILE A 185 7.19 11.44 4.33
CA ILE A 185 7.91 11.35 3.07
C ILE A 185 8.36 12.74 2.59
N GLY A 186 9.44 12.80 1.82
CA GLY A 186 9.95 14.04 1.23
C GLY A 186 11.43 14.27 1.51
N ASP A 187 11.95 15.37 0.98
CA ASP A 187 13.38 15.67 1.05
C ASP A 187 13.83 15.88 2.50
N GLY A 188 14.96 15.27 2.85
CA GLY A 188 15.49 15.27 4.22
C GLY A 188 14.78 14.33 5.21
N GLN A 189 13.74 13.59 4.81
CA GLN A 189 13.15 12.57 5.69
C GLN A 189 13.99 11.28 5.70
N PRO A 190 14.33 10.75 6.88
CA PRO A 190 15.30 9.65 7.00
C PRO A 190 14.73 8.28 6.61
N ILE A 191 13.40 8.14 6.50
CA ILE A 191 12.76 6.89 6.06
C ILE A 191 13.05 6.55 4.60
N GLY A 192 13.36 7.56 3.76
CA GLY A 192 13.88 7.36 2.43
C GLY A 192 12.99 6.48 1.54
N ARG A 193 13.51 5.32 1.12
CA ARG A 193 12.83 4.33 0.26
C ARG A 193 12.26 3.14 1.08
N TYR A 194 11.97 3.35 2.36
CA TYR A 194 11.35 2.36 3.24
C TYR A 194 9.92 2.73 3.65
N ASP A 195 9.38 3.79 3.06
CA ASP A 195 8.08 4.38 3.38
C ASP A 195 6.90 3.48 3.03
N ASP A 196 6.99 2.76 1.93
CA ASP A 196 5.98 1.78 1.49
C ASP A 196 6.04 0.50 2.33
N MET A 197 7.21 -0.05 2.62
CA MET A 197 7.34 -1.15 3.57
C MET A 197 6.75 -0.79 4.94
N TRP A 198 7.07 0.40 5.46
CA TRP A 198 6.50 0.91 6.71
C TRP A 198 4.96 0.97 6.67
N ALA A 199 4.39 1.58 5.63
CA ALA A 199 2.95 1.63 5.44
C ALA A 199 2.34 0.23 5.37
N GLY A 200 3.00 -0.69 4.65
CA GLY A 200 2.61 -2.08 4.51
C GLY A 200 2.56 -2.81 5.85
N TRP A 201 3.57 -2.64 6.70
CA TRP A 201 3.61 -3.27 8.03
C TRP A 201 2.55 -2.72 8.97
N CYS A 202 2.39 -1.39 9.01
CA CYS A 202 1.33 -0.72 9.76
C CYS A 202 -0.06 -1.22 9.34
N MET A 203 -0.33 -1.21 8.04
CA MET A 203 -1.58 -1.68 7.45
C MET A 203 -1.81 -3.16 7.74
N LYS A 204 -0.77 -4.00 7.64
CA LYS A 204 -0.89 -5.45 7.81
C LYS A 204 -1.26 -5.83 9.24
N VAL A 205 -0.59 -5.25 10.23
CA VAL A 205 -0.94 -5.45 11.66
C VAL A 205 -2.39 -5.07 11.92
N LYS A 206 -2.83 -3.93 11.37
CA LYS A 206 -4.22 -3.48 11.50
C LYS A 206 -5.20 -4.40 10.79
N CYS A 207 -4.89 -4.89 9.59
CA CYS A 207 -5.74 -5.83 8.88
C CYS A 207 -5.88 -7.15 9.65
N ASP A 208 -4.77 -7.68 10.17
CA ASP A 208 -4.77 -8.92 10.95
C ASP A 208 -5.59 -8.80 12.23
N HIS A 209 -5.53 -7.64 12.87
CA HIS A 209 -6.31 -7.33 14.06
C HIS A 209 -7.82 -7.25 13.76
N LEU A 210 -8.22 -6.60 12.67
CA LEU A 210 -9.63 -6.46 12.28
C LEU A 210 -10.20 -7.64 11.48
N GLY A 211 -9.41 -8.69 11.25
CA GLY A 211 -9.84 -9.84 10.46
C GLY A 211 -10.05 -9.50 8.98
N LEU A 212 -9.15 -8.69 8.41
CA LEU A 212 -9.15 -8.31 7.01
C LEU A 212 -8.01 -8.96 6.24
N GLY A 213 -8.23 -9.22 4.97
CA GLY A 213 -7.31 -9.90 4.07
C GLY A 213 -6.38 -8.96 3.31
N VAL A 214 -5.20 -9.46 2.99
CA VAL A 214 -4.25 -8.85 2.06
C VAL A 214 -3.87 -9.91 1.04
N LYS A 215 -3.97 -9.59 -0.26
CA LYS A 215 -3.56 -10.47 -1.36
C LYS A 215 -2.30 -9.95 -2.03
N THR A 216 -1.45 -10.87 -2.48
CA THR A 216 -0.27 -10.60 -3.30
C THR A 216 -0.20 -11.56 -4.50
N GLY A 217 0.53 -11.17 -5.55
CA GLY A 217 0.66 -11.95 -6.78
C GLY A 217 0.29 -11.12 -8.00
N LEU A 218 -0.68 -11.59 -8.78
CA LEU A 218 -1.28 -10.75 -9.83
C LEU A 218 -1.90 -9.48 -9.23
N PRO A 219 -1.84 -8.33 -9.91
CA PRO A 219 -1.29 -8.14 -11.26
C PRO A 219 0.22 -7.91 -11.33
N TYR A 220 0.78 -8.16 -12.52
CA TYR A 220 2.12 -7.70 -12.86
C TYR A 220 2.09 -6.35 -13.59
N ILE A 221 3.04 -5.48 -13.29
CA ILE A 221 3.36 -4.28 -14.10
C ILE A 221 4.80 -4.36 -14.63
N TRP A 222 5.09 -3.65 -15.72
CA TRP A 222 6.42 -3.64 -16.32
C TRP A 222 7.23 -2.47 -15.80
N HIS A 223 8.29 -2.77 -15.05
CA HIS A 223 9.14 -1.76 -14.44
C HIS A 223 10.43 -1.55 -15.23
N SER A 224 10.62 -0.34 -15.78
CA SER A 224 11.77 -0.02 -16.64
C SER A 224 12.81 0.91 -16.00
N LYS A 225 12.59 1.40 -14.78
CA LYS A 225 13.48 2.36 -14.14
C LYS A 225 14.49 1.65 -13.24
N ALA A 226 15.76 1.65 -13.63
CA ALA A 226 16.86 1.39 -12.71
C ALA A 226 17.38 2.74 -12.20
N SER A 227 17.05 3.14 -10.97
CA SER A 227 17.68 4.28 -10.32
C SER A 227 19.13 3.94 -9.91
N ASN A 228 19.95 4.97 -9.67
CA ASN A 228 21.34 4.76 -9.26
C ASN A 228 21.37 4.02 -7.89
N PRO A 229 21.90 2.80 -7.84
CA PRO A 229 21.85 1.98 -6.63
C PRO A 229 22.70 2.57 -5.49
N PHE A 230 23.75 3.33 -5.77
CA PHE A 230 24.53 4.01 -4.72
C PHE A 230 23.74 5.15 -4.06
N VAL A 231 22.90 5.85 -4.81
CA VAL A 231 22.01 6.89 -4.26
C VAL A 231 20.89 6.23 -3.44
N ASN A 232 20.34 5.12 -3.95
CA ASN A 232 19.32 4.36 -3.23
C ASN A 232 19.86 3.80 -1.92
N LEU A 233 21.08 3.25 -1.91
CA LEU A 233 21.72 2.71 -0.70
C LEU A 233 21.81 3.76 0.41
N LYS A 234 22.17 5.01 0.08
CA LYS A 234 22.18 6.11 1.07
C LYS A 234 20.80 6.40 1.64
N LYS A 235 19.75 6.29 0.82
CA LYS A 235 18.35 6.49 1.23
C LYS A 235 17.80 5.31 2.02
N GLU A 236 18.30 4.10 1.77
CA GLU A 236 17.82 2.86 2.38
C GLU A 236 18.58 2.49 3.65
N TYR A 237 19.83 2.96 3.82
CA TYR A 237 20.73 2.57 4.91
C TYR A 237 20.08 2.60 6.30
N LYS A 238 19.36 3.67 6.65
CA LYS A 238 18.65 3.76 7.93
C LYS A 238 17.51 2.75 8.02
N GLY A 239 16.73 2.59 6.96
CA GLY A 239 15.64 1.61 6.88
C GLY A 239 16.15 0.18 7.06
N ILE A 240 17.24 -0.19 6.39
CA ILE A 240 17.91 -1.51 6.52
C ILE A 240 18.31 -1.76 7.97
N PHE A 241 18.83 -0.76 8.68
CA PHE A 241 19.19 -0.92 10.09
C PHE A 241 17.96 -0.98 11.00
N TRP A 242 17.00 -0.08 10.80
CA TRP A 242 15.79 0.00 11.62
C TRP A 242 14.90 -1.22 11.49
N GLN A 243 14.84 -1.86 10.31
CA GLN A 243 13.97 -3.02 10.07
C GLN A 243 14.25 -4.16 11.06
N GLU A 244 15.50 -4.34 11.50
CA GLU A 244 15.92 -5.39 12.44
C GLU A 244 15.29 -5.22 13.82
N LYS A 245 14.80 -4.00 14.14
CA LYS A 245 13.99 -3.72 15.34
C LYS A 245 12.51 -3.54 15.01
N ALA A 246 12.19 -2.96 13.86
CA ALA A 246 10.81 -2.69 13.46
C ALA A 246 10.03 -3.98 13.15
N ILE A 247 10.63 -4.98 12.49
CA ILE A 247 9.95 -6.23 12.15
C ILE A 247 9.54 -7.02 13.41
N PRO A 248 10.44 -7.30 14.38
CA PRO A 248 10.04 -7.92 15.65
C PRO A 248 8.99 -7.10 16.42
N PHE A 249 9.07 -5.77 16.36
CA PHE A 249 8.06 -4.90 16.94
C PHE A 249 6.67 -5.13 16.30
N PHE A 250 6.56 -5.07 14.97
CA PHE A 250 5.28 -5.28 14.28
C PHE A 250 4.75 -6.71 14.41
N GLN A 251 5.63 -7.71 14.57
CA GLN A 251 5.23 -9.09 14.85
C GLN A 251 4.68 -9.29 16.27
N SER A 252 5.09 -8.45 17.23
CA SER A 252 4.73 -8.58 18.64
C SER A 252 3.65 -7.60 19.11
N VAL A 253 3.42 -6.51 18.38
CA VAL A 253 2.44 -5.49 18.75
C VAL A 253 1.04 -6.08 18.82
N SER A 254 0.30 -5.73 19.88
CA SER A 254 -1.05 -6.20 20.11
C SER A 254 -1.97 -4.99 20.29
N LEU A 255 -2.99 -4.90 19.44
CA LEU A 255 -3.94 -3.79 19.45
C LEU A 255 -5.16 -4.12 20.34
N PRO A 256 -5.83 -3.12 20.95
CA PRO A 256 -6.98 -3.34 21.82
C PRO A 256 -8.15 -4.03 21.12
N LYS A 257 -8.74 -5.07 21.74
CA LYS A 257 -9.80 -5.90 21.14
C LYS A 257 -11.21 -5.27 21.17
N GLU A 258 -11.48 -4.34 22.09
CA GLU A 258 -12.83 -3.83 22.34
C GLU A 258 -13.06 -2.47 21.65
N GLY A 259 -14.15 -2.35 20.88
CA GLY A 259 -14.60 -1.08 20.29
C GLY A 259 -13.65 -0.48 19.23
N SER A 260 -12.85 -1.30 18.55
CA SER A 260 -11.75 -0.93 17.66
C SER A 260 -12.21 -0.47 16.28
N SER A 261 -12.45 0.84 16.13
CA SER A 261 -12.45 1.46 14.80
C SER A 261 -11.04 1.45 14.22
N VAL A 262 -10.93 1.60 12.90
CA VAL A 262 -9.62 1.69 12.22
C VAL A 262 -8.76 2.82 12.80
N GLU A 263 -9.35 3.97 13.10
CA GLU A 263 -8.66 5.11 13.72
C GLU A 263 -8.13 4.75 15.09
N LYS A 264 -8.94 4.11 15.95
CA LYS A 264 -8.52 3.73 17.30
C LYS A 264 -7.38 2.73 17.26
N CYS A 265 -7.43 1.74 16.37
CA CYS A 265 -6.32 0.82 16.14
C CYS A 265 -5.06 1.54 15.69
N TYR A 266 -5.20 2.50 14.78
CA TYR A 266 -4.06 3.23 14.24
C TYR A 266 -3.46 4.23 15.26
N LEU A 267 -4.29 4.85 16.09
CA LEU A 267 -3.87 5.66 17.25
C LEU A 267 -3.13 4.83 18.30
N ALA A 268 -3.65 3.64 18.63
CA ALA A 268 -2.97 2.72 19.55
C ALA A 268 -1.60 2.31 18.98
N LEU A 269 -1.53 1.99 17.68
CA LEU A 269 -0.28 1.69 17.01
C LEU A 269 0.70 2.87 17.05
N ALA A 270 0.23 4.11 16.84
CA ALA A 270 1.07 5.31 16.95
C ALA A 270 1.68 5.46 18.35
N GLY A 271 0.91 5.17 19.41
CA GLY A 271 1.41 5.15 20.78
C GLY A 271 2.52 4.11 21.00
N GLU A 272 2.32 2.89 20.51
CA GLU A 272 3.32 1.82 20.57
C GLU A 272 4.58 2.17 19.76
N VAL A 273 4.44 2.76 18.57
CA VAL A 273 5.56 3.27 17.76
C VAL A 273 6.34 4.32 18.54
N LYS A 274 5.65 5.30 19.14
CA LYS A 274 6.29 6.36 19.94
C LYS A 274 7.08 5.79 21.11
N SER A 275 6.50 4.83 21.83
CA SER A 275 7.12 4.25 23.02
C SER A 275 8.26 3.28 22.71
N LYS A 276 8.11 2.44 21.68
CA LYS A 276 9.04 1.31 21.43
C LYS A 276 10.06 1.63 20.36
N LEU A 277 9.63 2.23 19.24
CA LEU A 277 10.54 2.61 18.17
C LEU A 277 11.17 3.99 18.39
N GLY A 278 10.60 4.82 19.26
CA GLY A 278 11.22 6.08 19.68
C GLY A 278 12.61 5.88 20.35
N GLU A 279 12.85 4.72 20.97
CA GLU A 279 14.17 4.33 21.50
C GLU A 279 15.19 3.99 20.39
N VAL A 280 14.71 3.65 19.19
CA VAL A 280 15.56 3.28 18.04
C VAL A 280 16.08 4.52 17.32
N ASP A 281 15.21 5.50 17.06
CA ASP A 281 15.59 6.80 16.49
C ASP A 281 14.51 7.86 16.80
N PRO A 282 14.87 9.11 17.15
CA PRO A 282 13.92 10.20 17.39
C PRO A 282 12.93 10.46 16.25
N TYR A 283 13.26 10.05 15.03
CA TYR A 283 12.34 10.06 13.89
C TYR A 283 11.01 9.39 14.21
N PHE A 284 11.00 8.25 14.90
CA PHE A 284 9.77 7.53 15.21
C PHE A 284 8.87 8.25 16.21
N ILE A 285 9.44 9.09 17.09
CA ILE A 285 8.67 9.96 17.98
C ILE A 285 7.89 10.97 17.13
N LYS A 286 8.59 11.65 16.21
CA LYS A 286 7.98 12.62 15.29
C LYS A 286 6.97 11.94 14.35
N LEU A 287 7.28 10.74 13.86
CA LEU A 287 6.41 9.98 12.99
C LEU A 287 5.12 9.57 13.71
N ALA A 288 5.20 9.15 14.97
CA ALA A 288 4.01 8.83 15.75
C ALA A 288 3.09 10.06 15.93
N ASP A 289 3.66 11.24 16.20
CA ASP A 289 2.88 12.48 16.25
C ASP A 289 2.26 12.80 14.87
N ALA A 290 2.98 12.55 13.78
CA ALA A 290 2.45 12.71 12.42
C ALA A 290 1.33 11.69 12.09
N MET A 291 1.39 10.47 12.61
CA MET A 291 0.33 9.47 12.46
C MET A 291 -0.99 9.96 13.10
N VAL A 292 -0.92 10.62 14.27
CA VAL A 292 -2.09 11.22 14.92
C VAL A 292 -2.65 12.35 14.06
N THR A 293 -1.79 13.30 13.66
CA THR A 293 -2.18 14.42 12.78
C THR A 293 -2.79 13.94 11.47
N TRP A 294 -2.30 12.82 10.91
CA TRP A 294 -2.85 12.24 9.70
C TRP A 294 -4.28 11.75 9.87
N ILE A 295 -4.61 11.13 11.02
CA ILE A 295 -5.98 10.69 11.33
C ILE A 295 -6.90 11.91 11.45
N GLU A 296 -6.45 12.98 12.09
CA GLU A 296 -7.20 14.22 12.21
C GLU A 296 -7.45 14.83 10.83
N ALA A 297 -6.42 14.92 9.99
CA ALA A 297 -6.53 15.38 8.60
C ALA A 297 -7.51 14.53 7.78
N TRP A 298 -7.42 13.21 7.91
CA TRP A 298 -8.35 12.28 7.25
C TRP A 298 -9.80 12.54 7.69
N ASN A 299 -10.05 12.70 8.98
CA ASN A 299 -11.40 12.93 9.50
C ASN A 299 -11.96 14.28 9.06
N MET A 300 -11.14 15.34 9.04
CA MET A 300 -11.58 16.67 8.57
C MET A 300 -12.07 16.64 7.11
N VAL A 301 -11.43 15.84 6.26
CA VAL A 301 -11.81 15.72 4.84
C VAL A 301 -13.04 14.83 4.65
N ASN A 302 -13.26 13.87 5.54
CA ASN A 302 -14.25 12.80 5.35
C ASN A 302 -15.50 12.88 6.21
N SER A 303 -15.49 13.72 7.24
CA SER A 303 -16.65 14.04 8.08
C SER A 303 -16.86 15.56 8.16
N PRO A 304 -17.08 16.27 7.03
CA PRO A 304 -17.27 17.72 7.05
C PRO A 304 -18.54 18.09 7.84
N GLY A 305 -18.38 18.54 9.08
CA GLY A 305 -19.47 18.94 9.98
C GLY A 305 -19.32 18.48 11.43
N GLU A 306 -18.50 17.45 11.69
CA GLU A 306 -18.12 17.05 13.04
C GLU A 306 -16.86 17.82 13.46
N LYS A 307 -16.90 18.51 14.62
CA LYS A 307 -15.68 19.12 15.18
C LYS A 307 -14.64 18.02 15.39
N PRO A 308 -13.39 18.19 14.93
CA PRO A 308 -12.33 17.22 15.23
C PRO A 308 -12.21 17.10 16.76
N ALA A 309 -12.52 15.93 17.30
CA ALA A 309 -12.14 15.61 18.66
C ALA A 309 -10.62 15.61 18.68
N MET A 310 -9.99 16.50 19.48
CA MET A 310 -8.56 16.46 19.70
C MET A 310 -8.19 15.08 20.24
N THR A 311 -7.53 14.28 19.41
CA THR A 311 -7.14 12.91 19.75
C THR A 311 -5.74 12.93 20.33
N SER A 312 -5.63 13.02 21.65
CA SER A 312 -4.34 12.79 22.32
C SER A 312 -4.00 11.31 22.31
N LEU A 313 -2.70 11.00 22.26
CA LEU A 313 -2.21 9.63 22.41
C LEU A 313 -2.69 9.07 23.77
N PRO A 314 -3.24 7.84 23.82
CA PRO A 314 -3.55 7.21 25.10
C PRO A 314 -2.25 7.02 25.89
N ASN A 315 -2.27 7.40 27.18
CA ASN A 315 -1.15 7.14 28.09
C ASN A 315 -0.86 5.63 28.11
N ALA A 316 0.40 5.27 27.86
CA ALA A 316 0.86 3.89 27.90
C ALA A 316 0.46 3.29 29.26
N THR A 317 -0.38 2.25 29.24
CA THR A 317 -0.72 1.49 30.44
C THR A 317 0.55 0.84 30.97
N SER A 318 1.04 1.33 32.11
CA SER A 318 2.02 0.63 32.93
C SER A 318 1.38 -0.67 33.42
N LYS A 319 1.74 -1.79 32.79
CA LYS A 319 1.45 -3.10 33.38
C LYS A 319 2.41 -3.32 34.55
N LYS A 320 1.85 -3.33 35.77
CA LYS A 320 2.36 -4.14 36.87
C LYS A 320 2.02 -5.60 36.61
#